data_AF-U4V713-F1
#
_entry.id   AF-U4V713-F1
#
_cell.length_a   1.000
_cell.length_b   1.000
_cell.length_c   1.000
_cell.angle_alpha   90.00
_cell.angle_beta   90.00
_cell.angle_gamma   90.00
#
_symmetry.space_group_name_H-M   'P 1'
#
loop_
_entity.id
_entity.type
_entity.pdbx_description
1 polymer ?
#
loop_
_entity_poly.entity_id
_entity_poly.type
_entity_poly.pdbx_seq_one_letter_code
_entity_poly.pdbx_strand_id
1 'polypeptide(L)'
;MLGVVINDQPTDAIAAFKRLPNGRFVVTPGDLETAGIKSKIGKLGPDGLIDLDTLVGVTWRYDEPRQLILFTAPDAARVPKRIDIGSTAKPIDFSRVRSNLGFVLNYTLYGATVGAVVRTKPLAAVLMRGF
;
A
#
# COMPACT_ATOMS: atom_id res chain seq x y z
N MET A 1 -6.13 -1.93 2.64
CA MET A 1 -4.72 -1.87 2.19
C MET A 1 -4.05 -0.71 2.91
N LEU A 2 -2.76 -0.82 3.20
CA LEU A 2 -1.99 0.20 3.91
C LEU A 2 -0.68 0.48 3.17
N GLY A 3 -0.22 1.74 3.19
CA GLY A 3 1.12 2.08 2.75
C GLY A 3 2.17 1.59 3.74
N VAL A 4 3.36 1.26 3.25
CA VAL A 4 4.41 0.64 4.06
C VAL A 4 5.61 1.57 4.25
N VAL A 5 6.08 1.69 5.49
CA VAL A 5 7.29 2.43 5.87
C VAL A 5 8.20 1.48 6.64
N ILE A 6 9.51 1.46 6.35
CA ILE A 6 10.47 0.58 7.07
C ILE A 6 11.66 1.40 7.58
N ASN A 7 11.92 1.37 8.89
CA ASN A 7 12.90 2.20 9.61
C ASN A 7 12.82 3.68 9.20
N ASP A 8 11.62 4.24 9.30
CA ASP A 8 11.30 5.64 8.96
C ASP A 8 11.54 6.03 7.48
N GLN A 9 11.85 5.06 6.62
CA GLN A 9 11.96 5.27 5.18
C GLN A 9 10.66 4.86 4.49
N PRO A 10 9.98 5.79 3.79
CA PRO A 10 8.83 5.45 2.96
C PRO A 10 9.21 4.41 1.93
N THR A 11 8.31 3.47 1.68
CA THR A 11 8.42 2.56 0.55
C THR A 11 7.30 2.86 -0.45
N ASP A 12 7.50 2.49 -1.71
CA ASP A 12 6.44 2.55 -2.72
C ASP A 12 5.46 1.36 -2.62
N ALA A 13 5.55 0.56 -1.55
CA ALA A 13 4.76 -0.65 -1.37
C ALA A 13 3.43 -0.36 -0.68
N ILE A 14 2.40 -1.05 -1.17
CA ILE A 14 1.06 -1.10 -0.59
C ILE A 14 0.69 -2.57 -0.41
N ALA A 15 0.29 -2.96 0.80
CA ALA A 15 -0.02 -4.35 1.13
C ALA A 15 -1.36 -4.48 1.86
N ALA A 16 -1.97 -5.67 1.78
CA ALA A 16 -3.22 -5.98 2.48
C ALA A 16 -2.95 -6.55 3.88
N PHE A 17 -3.44 -5.86 4.90
CA PHE A 17 -3.41 -6.34 6.28
C PHE A 17 -4.84 -6.49 6.79
N LYS A 18 -5.12 -7.58 7.50
CA LYS A 18 -6.41 -7.84 8.12
C LYS A 18 -6.28 -7.63 9.62
N ARG A 19 -7.13 -6.77 10.17
CA ARG A 19 -7.27 -6.61 11.61
C ARG A 19 -8.26 -7.65 12.13
N LEU A 20 -7.82 -8.47 13.07
CA LEU A 20 -8.66 -9.43 13.77
C LEU A 20 -9.48 -8.74 14.87
N PRO A 21 -10.59 -9.34 15.33
CA PRO A 21 -11.42 -8.77 16.41
C PRO A 21 -10.66 -8.50 17.72
N ASN A 22 -9.58 -9.25 17.97
CA ASN A 22 -8.69 -9.06 19.12
C ASN A 22 -7.69 -7.90 18.94
N GLY A 23 -7.77 -7.15 17.84
CA GLY A 23 -6.90 -6.02 17.55
C GLY A 23 -5.57 -6.37 16.89
N ARG A 24 -5.23 -7.66 16.74
CA ARG A 24 -4.01 -8.12 16.08
C ARG A 24 -4.10 -7.95 14.57
N PHE A 25 -2.96 -7.80 13.92
CA PHE A 25 -2.86 -7.71 12.48
C PHE A 25 -2.26 -8.98 11.91
N VAL A 26 -2.96 -9.53 10.91
CA VAL A 26 -2.51 -10.69 10.15
C VAL A 26 -2.37 -10.33 8.68
N VAL A 27 -1.46 -11.02 7.99
CA VAL A 27 -1.06 -10.72 6.62
C VAL A 27 -0.78 -12.02 5.86
N THR A 28 -0.99 -12.03 4.56
CA THR A 28 -0.55 -13.17 3.74
C THR A 28 0.98 -13.16 3.58
N PRO A 29 1.64 -14.31 3.36
CA PRO A 29 3.08 -14.34 3.08
C PRO A 29 3.49 -13.43 1.90
N GLY A 30 2.68 -13.39 0.84
CA GLY A 30 2.95 -12.57 -0.35
C GLY A 30 2.78 -11.07 -0.09
N ASP A 31 1.77 -10.66 0.68
CA ASP A 31 1.60 -9.26 1.09
C ASP A 31 2.74 -8.81 2.03
N LEU A 32 3.22 -9.70 2.90
CA LEU A 32 4.34 -9.40 3.80
C LEU A 32 5.65 -9.21 3.02
N GLU A 33 5.89 -10.05 2.01
CA GLU A 33 7.03 -9.89 1.09
C GLU A 33 6.91 -8.63 0.23
N THR A 34 5.70 -8.29 -0.22
CA THR A 34 5.41 -7.02 -0.92
C THR A 34 5.69 -5.82 -0.04
N ALA A 35 5.38 -5.92 1.26
CA ALA A 35 5.75 -4.94 2.27
C ALA A 35 7.27 -4.89 2.58
N GLY A 36 8.09 -5.71 1.91
CA GLY A 36 9.55 -5.71 2.06
C GLY A 36 10.07 -6.46 3.28
N ILE A 37 9.22 -7.23 3.96
CA ILE A 37 9.59 -8.06 5.11
C ILE A 37 9.57 -9.53 4.68
N LYS A 38 10.59 -10.31 5.07
CA LYS A 38 10.64 -11.72 4.68
C LYS A 38 9.49 -12.49 5.33
N SER A 39 8.80 -13.34 4.59
CA SER A 39 7.72 -14.19 5.16
C SER A 39 8.24 -15.17 6.23
N LYS A 40 9.47 -15.69 6.05
CA LYS A 40 10.08 -16.73 6.89
C LYS A 40 10.40 -16.33 8.35
N ILE A 41 10.36 -15.04 8.69
CA ILE A 41 10.62 -14.58 10.06
C ILE A 41 9.34 -14.56 10.92
N GLY A 42 8.18 -14.76 10.31
CA GLY A 42 6.90 -14.93 11.00
C GLY A 42 6.48 -16.39 11.06
N LYS A 43 5.55 -16.70 11.96
CA LYS A 43 4.96 -18.03 12.04
C LYS A 43 3.71 -18.08 11.17
N LEU A 44 3.68 -19.01 10.21
CA LEU A 44 2.50 -19.27 9.41
C LEU A 44 1.43 -19.96 10.27
N GLY A 45 0.26 -19.33 10.40
CA GLY A 45 -0.90 -19.89 11.04
C GLY A 45 -1.58 -20.99 10.22
N PRO A 46 -2.49 -21.76 10.82
CA PRO A 46 -3.25 -22.81 10.12
C PRO A 46 -4.19 -22.26 9.04
N ASP A 47 -4.50 -20.97 9.09
CA ASP A 47 -5.28 -20.22 8.11
C ASP A 47 -4.43 -19.67 6.94
N GLY A 48 -3.13 -19.96 6.92
CA GLY A 48 -2.21 -19.45 5.90
C GLY A 48 -1.86 -17.97 6.07
N LEU A 49 -2.17 -17.39 7.23
CA LEU A 49 -1.83 -16.00 7.56
C LEU A 49 -0.68 -15.94 8.56
N ILE A 50 0.14 -14.90 8.45
CA ILE A 50 1.21 -14.59 9.38
C ILE A 50 0.72 -13.48 10.29
N ASP A 51 0.86 -13.68 11.59
CA ASP A 51 0.54 -12.65 12.56
C ASP A 51 1.76 -11.74 12.78
N LEU A 52 1.55 -10.42 12.70
CA LEU A 52 2.65 -9.45 12.79
C LEU A 52 3.35 -9.47 14.15
N ASP A 53 2.66 -9.89 15.22
CA ASP A 53 3.27 -10.00 16.56
C ASP A 53 4.23 -11.20 16.68
N THR A 54 4.19 -12.12 15.70
CA THR A 54 5.08 -13.30 15.66
C THR A 54 6.36 -13.05 14.88
N LEU A 55 6.54 -11.86 14.30
CA LEU A 55 7.72 -11.54 13.50
C LEU A 55 8.95 -11.41 14.41
N VAL A 56 9.92 -12.30 14.22
CA VAL A 56 11.15 -12.30 15.02
C VAL A 56 12.02 -11.11 14.64
N GLY A 57 12.32 -10.25 15.62
CA GLY A 57 13.22 -9.11 15.45
C GLY A 57 12.64 -7.95 14.64
N VAL A 58 11.32 -7.94 14.40
CA VAL A 58 10.61 -6.84 13.73
C VAL A 58 9.54 -6.30 14.67
N THR A 59 9.50 -4.99 14.84
CA THR A 59 8.38 -4.31 15.50
C THR A 59 7.56 -3.56 14.48
N TRP A 60 6.29 -3.35 14.78
CA TRP A 60 5.37 -2.69 13.86
C TRP A 60 4.45 -1.72 14.60
N ARG A 61 3.97 -0.69 13.90
CA ARG A 61 2.97 0.26 14.39
C ARG A 61 2.01 0.63 13.28
N TYR A 62 0.73 0.71 13.62
CA TYR A 62 -0.32 1.19 12.73
C TYR A 62 -0.57 2.68 12.97
N ASP A 63 -0.54 3.48 11.90
CA ASP A 63 -0.92 4.90 11.87
C ASP A 63 -2.21 5.03 11.07
N GLU A 64 -3.33 5.07 11.78
CA GLU A 64 -4.67 5.11 11.20
C GLU A 64 -4.95 6.39 10.39
N PRO A 65 -4.66 7.61 10.89
CA PRO A 65 -4.89 8.84 10.14
C PRO A 65 -4.20 8.88 8.78
N ARG A 66 -3.01 8.27 8.69
CA ARG A 66 -2.21 8.24 7.45
C ARG A 66 -2.39 6.96 6.64
N GLN A 67 -3.13 5.98 7.16
CA GLN A 67 -3.27 4.64 6.58
C GLN A 67 -1.91 3.97 6.31
N LEU A 68 -0.99 4.09 7.25
CA LEU A 68 0.35 3.51 7.16
C LEU A 68 0.57 2.40 8.16
N ILE A 69 1.42 1.45 7.77
CA ILE A 69 2.08 0.53 8.69
C ILE A 69 3.58 0.82 8.69
N LEU A 70 4.13 1.03 9.88
CA LEU A 70 5.54 1.32 10.10
C LEU A 70 6.21 0.08 10.66
N PHE A 71 7.23 -0.42 10.00
CA PHE A 71 8.07 -1.51 10.47
C PHE A 71 9.42 -0.99 10.95
N THR A 72 9.91 -1.53 12.06
CA THR A 72 11.32 -1.42 12.45
C THR A 72 11.93 -2.81 12.36
N ALA A 73 12.87 -3.00 11.44
CA ALA A 73 13.42 -4.30 11.10
C ALA A 73 14.94 -4.20 10.80
N PRO A 74 15.75 -5.17 11.25
CA PRO A 74 17.14 -5.31 10.81
C PRO A 74 17.21 -5.81 9.37
N ASP A 75 18.31 -5.57 8.66
CA ASP A 75 18.43 -5.95 7.25
C ASP A 75 18.29 -7.46 7.00
N ALA A 76 18.65 -8.29 7.98
CA ALA A 76 18.44 -9.73 7.94
C ALA A 76 16.95 -10.12 7.79
N ALA A 77 16.03 -9.29 8.30
CA ALA A 77 14.58 -9.47 8.23
C ALA A 77 13.95 -8.88 6.96
N ARG A 78 14.67 -8.04 6.22
CA ARG A 78 14.17 -7.34 5.03
C ARG A 78 14.39 -8.15 3.75
N VAL A 79 13.50 -8.01 2.78
CA VAL A 79 13.71 -8.53 1.41
C VAL A 79 14.74 -7.62 0.72
N PRO A 80 15.85 -8.16 0.19
CA PRO A 80 16.82 -7.34 -0.54
C PRO A 80 16.16 -6.76 -1.79
N LYS A 81 16.22 -5.44 -1.95
CA LYS A 81 15.76 -4.75 -3.16
C LYS A 81 16.67 -5.17 -4.32
N ARG A 82 16.19 -6.04 -5.20
CA ARG A 82 16.84 -6.30 -6.48
C ARG A 82 16.51 -5.13 -7.41
N ILE A 83 17.53 -4.38 -7.78
CA ILE A 83 17.44 -3.39 -8.84
C ILE A 83 17.88 -4.13 -10.11
N ASP A 84 16.95 -4.41 -11.00
CA ASP A 84 17.26 -4.94 -12.33
C ASP A 84 17.93 -3.83 -13.16
N ILE A 85 19.25 -3.69 -13.02
CA ILE A 85 20.09 -2.85 -13.89
C ILE A 85 20.23 -3.57 -15.23
N GLY A 86 19.16 -3.57 -16.01
CA GLY A 86 19.10 -4.31 -17.27
C GLY A 86 17.74 -4.27 -17.97
N SER A 87 16.85 -3.36 -17.57
CA SER A 87 15.61 -3.15 -18.32
C SER A 87 15.94 -2.37 -19.60
N THR A 88 16.37 -3.08 -20.64
CA THR A 88 16.03 -2.68 -22.01
C THR A 88 14.54 -2.38 -21.96
N ALA A 89 14.14 -1.12 -22.19
CA ALA A 89 12.75 -0.70 -22.13
C ALA A 89 11.90 -1.78 -22.81
N LYS A 90 11.07 -2.49 -22.02
CA LYS A 90 10.23 -3.55 -22.57
C LYS A 90 9.41 -2.89 -23.67
N PRO A 91 9.54 -3.31 -24.95
CA PRO A 91 8.81 -2.69 -26.04
C PRO A 91 7.33 -2.69 -25.66
N ILE A 92 6.72 -1.51 -25.62
CA ILE A 92 5.30 -1.40 -25.34
C ILE A 92 4.59 -2.05 -26.52
N ASP A 93 3.98 -3.21 -26.26
CA ASP A 93 3.15 -3.90 -27.22
C ASP A 93 1.81 -3.16 -27.33
N PHE A 94 1.77 -2.16 -28.21
CA PHE A 94 0.58 -1.34 -28.47
C PHE A 94 -0.63 -2.17 -28.94
N SER A 95 -0.43 -3.41 -29.40
CA SER A 95 -1.54 -4.30 -29.79
C SER A 95 -2.40 -4.76 -28.61
N ARG A 96 -1.86 -4.69 -27.38
CA ARG A 96 -2.59 -5.01 -26.14
C ARG A 96 -3.23 -3.79 -25.49
N VAL A 97 -2.95 -2.59 -25.99
CA VAL A 97 -3.57 -1.36 -25.49
C VAL A 97 -4.98 -1.29 -26.09
N ARG A 98 -5.99 -1.48 -25.24
CA ARG A 98 -7.39 -1.34 -25.63
C ARG A 98 -8.00 -0.15 -24.91
N SER A 99 -8.45 0.85 -25.67
CA SER A 99 -9.30 1.92 -25.16
C SER A 99 -10.70 1.35 -24.92
N ASN A 100 -11.25 1.54 -23.72
CA ASN A 100 -12.63 1.22 -23.40
C ASN A 100 -13.33 2.48 -22.87
N LEU A 101 -14.63 2.62 -23.12
CA LEU A 101 -15.40 3.76 -22.64
C LEU A 101 -15.54 3.65 -21.12
N GLY A 102 -14.98 4.60 -20.38
CA GLY A 102 -15.02 4.64 -18.93
C GLY A 102 -15.22 6.06 -18.40
N PHE A 103 -15.88 6.18 -17.25
CA PHE A 103 -16.02 7.43 -16.53
C PHE A 103 -15.31 7.32 -15.19
N VAL A 104 -14.48 8.30 -14.84
CA VAL A 104 -13.77 8.37 -13.56
C VAL A 104 -14.24 9.62 -12.82
N LEU A 105 -14.75 9.43 -11.60
CA LEU A 105 -15.18 10.51 -10.72
C LEU A 105 -14.26 10.60 -9.50
N ASN A 106 -13.51 11.69 -9.40
CA ASN A 106 -12.76 12.04 -8.19
C ASN A 106 -13.48 13.17 -7.46
N TYR A 107 -13.84 12.96 -6.19
CA TYR A 107 -14.55 13.95 -5.37
C TYR A 107 -13.80 14.22 -4.06
N THR A 108 -13.91 15.44 -3.56
CA THR A 108 -13.44 15.84 -2.24
C THR A 108 -14.52 16.70 -1.60
N LEU A 109 -14.93 16.36 -0.38
CA LEU A 109 -15.96 17.06 0.38
C LEU A 109 -15.34 17.73 1.61
N TYR A 110 -15.78 18.93 1.97
CA TYR A 110 -15.35 19.65 3.17
C TYR A 110 -16.53 20.36 3.84
N GLY A 111 -16.49 20.50 5.17
CA GLY A 111 -17.46 21.27 5.96
C GLY A 111 -16.82 21.91 7.19
N ALA A 112 -17.26 23.12 7.54
CA ALA A 112 -16.89 23.81 8.78
C ALA A 112 -18.04 24.67 9.31
N THR A 113 -18.24 24.67 10.63
CA THR A 113 -19.03 25.64 11.40
C THR A 113 -18.21 25.92 12.68
N VAL A 114 -18.00 27.13 13.21
CA VAL A 114 -18.81 28.35 13.35
C VAL A 114 -18.00 29.57 12.88
N GLY A 115 -18.66 30.50 12.17
CA GLY A 115 -18.10 31.84 11.86
C GLY A 115 -17.42 31.97 10.48
N ALA A 116 -18.17 31.69 9.42
CA ALA A 116 -17.98 32.13 8.02
C ALA A 116 -16.54 32.37 7.50
N VAL A 117 -16.05 31.48 6.64
CA VAL A 117 -15.75 31.74 5.21
C VAL A 117 -15.79 30.40 4.48
N VAL A 118 -16.66 30.29 3.47
CA VAL A 118 -16.61 29.20 2.49
C VAL A 118 -16.00 29.76 1.21
N ARG A 119 -14.92 29.14 0.73
CA ARG A 119 -14.46 29.29 -0.65
C ARG A 119 -14.18 27.90 -1.21
N THR A 120 -14.97 27.49 -2.20
CA THR A 120 -14.77 26.24 -2.95
C THR A 120 -14.93 26.49 -4.45
N LYS A 121 -14.05 25.83 -5.22
CA LYS A 121 -14.16 25.26 -6.59
C LYS A 121 -12.78 25.27 -7.26
N PRO A 122 -12.37 24.19 -7.98
CA PRO A 122 -13.10 23.76 -9.17
C PRO A 122 -13.37 22.25 -9.29
N LEU A 123 -14.28 21.94 -10.22
CA LEU A 123 -14.64 20.62 -10.71
C LEU A 123 -13.80 20.29 -11.94
N ALA A 124 -13.28 19.07 -12.04
CA ALA A 124 -12.76 18.51 -13.29
C ALA A 124 -13.42 17.14 -13.52
N ALA A 125 -14.31 17.08 -14.52
CA ALA A 125 -14.75 15.83 -15.13
C ALA A 125 -14.06 15.77 -16.49
N VAL A 126 -13.23 14.75 -16.71
CA VAL A 126 -12.58 14.53 -18.01
C VAL A 126 -13.30 13.39 -18.70
N LEU A 127 -14.05 13.72 -19.75
CA LEU A 127 -14.52 12.74 -20.72
C LEU A 127 -13.34 12.42 -21.63
N MET A 128 -12.66 11.29 -21.40
CA MET A 128 -11.65 10.83 -22.34
C MET A 128 -12.34 10.20 -23.56
N ARG A 129 -12.34 10.92 -24.68
CA ARG A 129 -12.49 10.33 -26.02
C ARG A 129 -11.09 10.23 -26.64
N GLY A 130 -10.59 9.01 -26.80
CA GLY A 130 -9.36 8.74 -27.55
C GLY A 130 -9.69 8.04 -28.86
N PHE A 131 -9.13 8.56 -29.96
CA PHE A 131 -9.05 7.91 -31.28
C PHE A 131 -8.04 6.76 -31.25
#